data_AF-A0A2H9MXW3-F1
#
_entry.id   AF-A0A2H9MXW3-F1
#
_cell.length_a   1.000
_cell.length_b   1.000
_cell.length_c   1.000
_cell.angle_alpha   90.00
_cell.angle_beta   90.00
_cell.angle_gamma   90.00
#
_symmetry.space_group_name_H-M   'P 1'
#
loop_
_entity.id
_entity.type
_entity.pdbx_description
1 polymer ?
#
loop_
_entity_poly.entity_id
_entity_poly.type
_entity_poly.pdbx_seq_one_letter_code
_entity_poly.pdbx_strand_id
1 'polypeptide(L)'
;MIFTISFLVTTTIYLDTVFAEDKTISNHNERDITYVAKFVCGSIMDGTGPLRPGHYNTDISITNKQLSKISFFWTVSVNDGLISHSTLMTLDHQESTGFDCRDIKKVVGLENSTSHLGGFVFITIPQNYDIANPNAVVQHSSDSINLLDVQVFFTANALDTLPHEVALEKISFYILHDDTGKIPKHMIKTTLDVTLESKLNVITDTERKVKEILSKTYDISENEFDKIELRIKNVSIGVGSMIDDHAISLSIVKPQVYLQDTE
;
A
#
# COMPACT_ATOMS: atom_id res chain seq x y z
N MET A 1 -13.78 16.72 60.74
CA MET A 1 -13.09 15.84 59.80
C MET A 1 -12.58 16.70 58.65
N ILE A 2 -11.28 16.93 58.58
CA ILE A 2 -10.64 17.70 57.52
C ILE A 2 -10.12 16.67 56.50
N PHE A 3 -10.61 16.71 55.26
CA PHE A 3 -10.13 15.86 54.17
C PHE A 3 -8.95 16.55 53.48
N THR A 4 -7.75 16.02 53.67
CA THR A 4 -6.56 16.34 52.87
C THR A 4 -6.58 15.52 51.58
N ILE A 5 -6.71 16.19 50.43
CA ILE A 5 -6.53 15.59 49.10
C ILE A 5 -5.06 15.79 48.72
N SER A 6 -4.30 14.70 48.61
CA SER A 6 -2.93 14.70 48.09
C SER A 6 -2.96 14.46 46.59
N PHE A 7 -2.45 15.40 45.80
CA PHE A 7 -2.22 15.20 44.37
C PHE A 7 -0.86 14.55 44.16
N LEU A 8 -0.85 13.36 43.55
CA LEU A 8 0.34 12.69 43.07
C LEU A 8 0.78 13.38 41.78
N VAL A 9 1.94 14.04 41.79
CA VAL A 9 2.54 14.62 40.58
C VAL A 9 3.32 13.51 39.88
N THR A 10 2.75 12.94 38.82
CA THR A 10 3.51 12.07 37.91
C THR A 10 4.33 12.93 36.98
N THR A 11 5.65 12.83 37.07
CA THR A 11 6.59 13.41 36.11
C THR A 11 6.39 12.77 34.74
N THR A 12 6.09 13.58 33.73
CA THR A 12 6.11 13.18 32.32
C THR A 12 7.54 12.86 31.91
N ILE A 13 7.73 11.65 31.40
CA ILE A 13 8.96 11.21 30.76
C ILE A 13 9.06 11.98 29.42
N TYR A 14 10.10 12.80 29.28
CA TYR A 14 10.45 13.45 28.01
C TYR A 14 10.94 12.38 27.03
N LEU A 15 10.18 12.09 25.97
CA LEU A 15 10.76 11.57 24.73
C LEU A 15 11.20 12.77 23.91
N ASP A 16 12.48 12.84 23.58
CA ASP A 16 13.05 13.81 22.65
C ASP A 16 12.51 13.58 21.24
N THR A 17 11.34 14.13 20.92
CA THR A 17 10.98 14.45 19.55
C THR A 17 11.53 15.82 19.22
N VAL A 18 12.45 15.85 18.25
CA VAL A 18 12.92 17.07 17.59
C VAL A 18 11.71 17.74 16.93
N PHE A 19 11.07 18.66 17.66
CA PHE A 19 10.06 19.55 17.10
C PHE A 19 10.78 20.73 16.43
N ALA A 20 10.43 20.99 15.17
CA ALA A 20 10.77 22.24 14.51
C ALA A 20 10.29 23.41 15.38
N GLU A 21 11.16 24.40 15.58
CA GLU A 21 10.85 25.63 16.31
C GLU A 21 9.63 26.33 15.70
N ASP A 22 8.61 26.56 16.51
CA ASP A 22 7.47 27.41 16.16
C ASP A 22 7.92 28.87 16.24
N LYS A 23 8.48 29.36 15.13
CA LYS A 23 8.92 30.74 15.00
C LYS A 23 7.70 31.58 14.61
N THR A 24 7.27 32.48 15.49
CA THR A 24 6.27 33.50 15.16
C THR A 24 6.87 34.49 14.15
N ILE A 25 6.50 34.35 12.87
CA ILE A 25 7.03 35.20 11.78
C ILE A 25 6.07 36.37 11.53
N SER A 26 6.44 37.56 12.00
CA SER A 26 5.83 38.83 11.63
C SER A 26 6.18 39.24 10.19
N ASN A 27 5.24 39.94 9.55
CA ASN A 27 5.26 40.68 8.29
C ASN A 27 4.98 39.96 6.96
N HIS A 28 4.11 40.65 6.20
CA HIS A 28 3.62 40.44 4.83
C HIS A 28 4.76 40.21 3.83
N ASN A 29 5.23 38.97 3.76
CA ASN A 29 5.80 38.43 2.54
C ASN A 29 4.83 37.34 2.08
N GLU A 30 4.57 37.29 0.79
CA GLU A 30 3.67 36.34 0.12
C GLU A 30 4.22 34.93 0.33
N ARG A 31 3.44 34.02 0.94
CA ARG A 31 3.94 32.68 1.30
C ARG A 31 3.00 31.60 0.86
N ASP A 32 3.37 30.84 -0.15
CA ASP A 32 2.57 29.70 -0.59
C ASP A 32 2.35 28.70 0.55
N ILE A 33 1.12 28.18 0.62
CA ILE A 33 0.72 27.18 1.61
C ILE A 33 0.77 25.82 0.90
N THR A 34 1.62 24.93 1.38
CA THR A 34 1.84 23.62 0.77
C THR A 34 1.51 22.49 1.74
N TYR A 35 0.78 21.49 1.27
CA TYR A 35 0.55 20.22 1.95
C TYR A 35 1.37 19.15 1.25
N VAL A 36 2.17 18.41 2.01
CA VAL A 36 3.06 17.37 1.48
C VAL A 36 2.55 16.01 1.96
N ALA A 37 1.90 15.28 1.05
CA ALA A 37 1.34 13.96 1.30
C ALA A 37 2.30 12.87 0.79
N LYS A 38 2.72 11.94 1.64
CA LYS A 38 3.47 10.76 1.18
C LYS A 38 2.51 9.78 0.51
N PHE A 39 2.95 9.12 -0.57
CA PHE A 39 2.20 8.04 -1.19
C PHE A 39 3.05 6.79 -1.40
N VAL A 40 2.37 5.65 -1.44
CA VAL A 40 2.93 4.34 -1.82
C VAL A 40 1.89 3.59 -2.65
N CYS A 41 2.29 3.13 -3.83
CA CYS A 41 1.44 2.48 -4.81
C CYS A 41 2.09 1.22 -5.37
N GLY A 42 1.30 0.19 -5.66
CA GLY A 42 1.76 -1.03 -6.33
C GLY A 42 2.23 -2.13 -5.37
N SER A 43 2.86 -3.16 -5.93
CA SER A 43 3.17 -4.38 -5.19
C SER A 43 4.66 -4.49 -4.86
N ILE A 44 4.96 -4.86 -3.61
CA ILE A 44 6.29 -5.22 -3.12
C ILE A 44 6.32 -6.74 -2.96
N MET A 45 7.23 -7.43 -3.65
CA MET A 45 7.26 -8.90 -3.69
C MET A 45 8.27 -9.52 -2.72
N ASP A 46 9.32 -8.79 -2.38
CA ASP A 46 10.40 -9.25 -1.53
C ASP A 46 10.40 -8.51 -0.19
N GLY A 47 10.95 -9.16 0.84
CA GLY A 47 11.03 -8.58 2.19
C GLY A 47 12.18 -7.58 2.35
N THR A 48 12.67 -6.99 1.26
CA THR A 48 13.80 -6.06 1.29
C THR A 48 13.28 -4.63 1.46
N GLY A 49 13.78 -3.93 2.48
CA GLY A 49 13.36 -2.56 2.79
C GLY A 49 12.38 -2.43 3.96
N PRO A 50 11.90 -1.21 4.24
CA PRO A 50 11.13 -0.90 5.46
C PRO A 50 9.66 -1.31 5.40
N LEU A 51 9.13 -1.57 4.20
CA LEU A 51 7.76 -2.02 3.98
C LEU A 51 7.73 -3.54 3.78
N ARG A 52 6.70 -4.21 4.31
CA ARG A 52 6.53 -5.66 4.13
C ARG A 52 6.11 -5.98 2.69
N PRO A 53 6.35 -7.21 2.20
CA PRO A 53 5.75 -7.67 0.95
C PRO A 53 4.23 -7.50 1.00
N GLY A 54 3.63 -7.03 -0.09
CA GLY A 54 2.25 -6.60 -0.11
C GLY A 54 1.81 -5.78 -1.30
N HIS A 55 0.51 -5.66 -1.50
CA HIS A 55 -0.07 -4.65 -2.39
C HIS A 55 -0.43 -3.40 -1.60
N TYR A 56 0.01 -2.24 -2.08
CA TYR A 56 -0.20 -0.95 -1.45
C TYR A 56 -0.99 -0.03 -2.35
N ASN A 57 -1.98 0.62 -1.75
CA ASN A 57 -2.73 1.70 -2.39
C ASN A 57 -2.82 2.90 -1.44
N THR A 58 -2.72 4.09 -2.03
CA THR A 58 -2.82 5.37 -1.34
C THR A 58 -3.93 6.19 -1.97
N ASP A 59 -4.84 6.68 -1.13
CA ASP A 59 -5.90 7.60 -1.51
C ASP A 59 -5.73 8.91 -0.74
N ILE A 60 -5.63 10.03 -1.44
CA ILE A 60 -5.48 11.36 -0.87
C ILE A 60 -6.81 12.08 -1.05
N SER A 61 -7.45 12.48 0.04
CA SER A 61 -8.68 13.28 0.06
C SER A 61 -8.37 14.73 0.42
N ILE A 62 -8.99 15.67 -0.29
CA ILE A 62 -8.81 17.11 -0.13
C ILE A 62 -10.19 17.73 -0.03
N THR A 63 -10.48 18.38 1.10
CA THR A 63 -11.75 19.09 1.31
C THR A 63 -11.52 20.58 1.48
N ASN A 64 -12.32 21.41 0.82
CA ASN A 64 -12.28 22.84 1.00
C ASN A 64 -12.99 23.26 2.30
N LYS A 65 -12.22 23.77 3.28
CA LYS A 65 -12.76 24.27 4.56
C LYS A 65 -13.15 25.75 4.51
N GLN A 66 -12.81 26.45 3.43
CA GLN A 66 -13.07 27.89 3.28
C GLN A 66 -14.49 28.14 2.80
N LEU A 67 -15.10 29.22 3.30
CA LEU A 67 -16.44 29.68 2.90
C LEU A 67 -16.52 30.16 1.44
N SER A 68 -15.39 30.15 0.72
CA SER A 68 -15.25 30.57 -0.67
C SER A 68 -14.59 29.47 -1.51
N LYS A 69 -14.69 29.62 -2.83
CA LYS A 69 -13.96 28.78 -3.78
C LYS A 69 -12.45 28.91 -3.56
N ILE A 70 -11.71 27.81 -3.68
CA ILE A 70 -10.25 27.78 -3.54
C ILE A 70 -9.60 27.08 -4.72
N SER A 71 -8.52 27.65 -5.22
CA SER A 71 -7.70 27.06 -6.27
C SER A 71 -6.36 26.61 -5.69
N PHE A 72 -5.89 25.45 -6.12
CA PHE A 72 -4.59 24.92 -5.72
C PHE A 72 -3.95 24.15 -6.87
N PHE A 73 -2.63 24.09 -6.84
CA PHE A 73 -1.84 23.24 -7.71
C PHE A 73 -1.53 21.92 -7.03
N TRP A 74 -1.47 20.84 -7.79
CA TRP A 74 -0.89 19.59 -7.29
C TRP A 74 0.20 19.07 -8.20
N THR A 75 1.21 18.42 -7.61
CA THR A 75 2.38 17.89 -8.32
C THR A 75 2.87 16.64 -7.60
N VAL A 76 3.30 15.64 -8.37
CA VAL A 76 3.81 14.36 -7.85
C VAL A 76 5.32 14.32 -8.05
N SER A 77 6.06 13.96 -7.00
CA SER A 77 7.48 13.63 -7.05
C SER A 77 7.68 12.18 -6.63
N VAL A 78 8.24 11.38 -7.52
CA VAL A 78 8.63 9.99 -7.22
C VAL A 78 10.00 9.99 -6.56
N ASN A 79 10.19 9.16 -5.53
CA ASN A 79 11.49 8.98 -4.88
C ASN A 79 12.56 8.61 -5.92
N ASP A 80 13.67 9.37 -5.95
CA ASP A 80 14.79 9.18 -6.89
C ASP A 80 14.39 9.14 -8.37
N GLY A 81 13.25 9.77 -8.71
CA GLY A 81 12.61 9.60 -10.00
C GLY A 81 12.02 10.88 -10.60
N LEU A 82 10.98 10.69 -11.40
CA LEU A 82 10.33 11.74 -12.17
C LEU A 82 9.48 12.65 -11.28
N ILE A 83 9.37 13.91 -11.69
CA ILE A 83 8.42 14.88 -11.17
C ILE A 83 7.39 15.16 -12.25
N SER A 84 6.10 15.10 -11.91
CA SER A 84 5.01 15.38 -12.84
C SER A 84 4.92 16.87 -13.18
N HIS A 85 4.18 17.21 -14.22
CA HIS A 85 3.73 18.58 -14.41
C HIS A 85 2.75 18.99 -13.30
N SER A 86 2.71 20.28 -13.00
CA SER A 86 1.77 20.84 -12.03
C SER A 86 0.40 21.02 -12.67
N THR A 87 -0.66 20.58 -11.99
CA THR A 87 -2.04 20.69 -12.46
C THR A 87 -2.85 21.58 -11.53
N LEU A 88 -3.52 22.58 -12.09
CA LEU A 88 -4.42 23.46 -11.35
C LEU A 88 -5.77 22.78 -11.13
N MET A 89 -6.26 22.82 -9.89
CA MET A 89 -7.59 22.42 -9.51
C MET A 89 -8.30 23.56 -8.79
N THR A 90 -9.63 23.50 -8.77
CA THR A 90 -10.45 24.48 -8.07
C THR A 90 -11.63 23.77 -7.42
N LEU A 91 -11.87 24.05 -6.14
CA LEU A 91 -12.94 23.47 -5.34
C LEU A 91 -13.86 24.56 -4.82
N ASP A 92 -15.18 24.33 -4.94
CA ASP A 92 -16.18 25.16 -4.29
C ASP A 92 -16.20 24.94 -2.77
N HIS A 93 -16.87 25.82 -2.03
CA HIS A 93 -16.98 25.70 -0.57
C HIS A 93 -17.61 24.35 -0.19
N GLN A 94 -17.03 23.68 0.81
CA GLN A 94 -17.46 22.37 1.33
C GLN A 94 -17.40 21.21 0.33
N GLU A 95 -16.87 21.42 -0.88
CA GLU A 95 -16.61 20.34 -1.83
C GLU A 95 -15.29 19.63 -1.54
N SER A 96 -15.23 18.37 -1.98
CA SER A 96 -14.04 17.53 -1.82
C SER A 96 -13.61 16.92 -3.16
N THR A 97 -12.33 16.62 -3.26
CA THR A 97 -11.75 15.85 -4.36
C THR A 97 -10.70 14.90 -3.80
N GLY A 98 -10.17 14.02 -4.64
CA GLY A 98 -9.10 13.15 -4.23
C GLY A 98 -8.29 12.58 -5.38
N PHE A 99 -7.16 11.99 -5.00
CA PHE A 99 -6.22 11.34 -5.89
C PHE A 99 -5.96 9.93 -5.37
N ASP A 100 -6.22 8.94 -6.21
CA ASP A 100 -5.83 7.56 -5.93
C ASP A 100 -4.51 7.21 -6.65
N CYS A 101 -4.00 6.00 -6.42
CA CYS A 101 -2.79 5.54 -7.10
C CYS A 101 -2.90 5.49 -8.62
N ARG A 102 -4.11 5.37 -9.20
CA ARG A 102 -4.30 5.42 -10.66
C ARG A 102 -4.06 6.84 -11.15
N ASP A 103 -4.62 7.84 -10.47
CA ASP A 103 -4.44 9.24 -10.83
C ASP A 103 -2.96 9.68 -10.68
N ILE A 104 -2.30 9.25 -9.60
CA ILE A 104 -0.87 9.49 -9.36
C ILE A 104 -0.01 8.83 -10.46
N LYS A 105 -0.24 7.56 -10.78
CA LYS A 105 0.50 6.84 -11.83
C LYS A 105 0.31 7.48 -13.21
N LYS A 106 -0.89 7.99 -13.49
CA LYS A 106 -1.21 8.67 -14.75
C LYS A 106 -0.34 9.91 -14.96
N VAL A 107 -0.22 10.78 -13.96
CA VAL A 107 0.53 12.04 -14.11
C VAL A 107 2.05 11.86 -14.17
N VAL A 108 2.57 10.71 -13.73
CA VAL A 108 3.99 10.35 -13.88
C VAL A 108 4.27 9.40 -15.06
N GLY A 109 3.25 9.08 -15.88
CA GLY A 109 3.40 8.26 -17.08
C GLY A 109 3.60 6.76 -16.84
N LEU A 110 3.13 6.23 -15.69
CA LEU A 110 3.30 4.84 -15.26
C LEU A 110 1.95 4.10 -15.08
N GLU A 111 0.94 4.49 -15.83
CA GLU A 111 -0.46 4.04 -15.68
C GLU A 111 -0.61 2.51 -15.68
N ASN A 112 0.15 1.82 -16.52
CA ASN A 112 0.10 0.37 -16.69
C ASN A 112 1.14 -0.40 -15.84
N SER A 113 1.94 0.30 -15.02
CA SER A 113 2.97 -0.36 -14.22
C SER A 113 2.40 -0.95 -12.94
N THR A 114 2.69 -2.22 -12.68
CA THR A 114 2.45 -2.88 -11.39
C THR A 114 3.59 -2.67 -10.40
N SER A 115 4.68 -2.03 -10.84
CA SER A 115 5.85 -1.78 -10.00
C SER A 115 5.48 -0.94 -8.78
N HIS A 116 6.16 -1.24 -7.67
CA HIS A 116 6.16 -0.38 -6.50
C HIS A 116 6.60 1.04 -6.89
N LEU A 117 5.86 2.03 -6.40
CA LEU A 117 6.13 3.46 -6.58
C LEU A 117 5.87 4.16 -5.26
N GLY A 118 6.87 4.89 -4.76
CA GLY A 118 6.74 5.72 -3.57
C GLY A 118 7.22 7.14 -3.84
N GLY A 119 6.65 8.10 -3.11
CA GLY A 119 6.99 9.51 -3.31
C GLY A 119 6.14 10.45 -2.49
N PHE A 120 6.04 11.69 -2.98
CA PHE A 120 5.30 12.77 -2.35
C PHE A 120 4.39 13.48 -3.35
N VAL A 121 3.18 13.80 -2.92
CA VAL A 121 2.25 14.70 -3.60
C VAL A 121 2.30 16.05 -2.89
N PHE A 122 2.61 17.09 -3.65
CA PHE A 122 2.61 18.47 -3.20
C PHE A 122 1.30 19.11 -3.62
N ILE A 123 0.56 19.68 -2.68
CA ILE A 123 -0.66 20.44 -2.91
C ILE A 123 -0.38 21.87 -2.47
N THR A 124 -0.27 22.80 -3.41
CA THR A 124 0.17 24.18 -3.14
C THR A 124 -0.94 25.17 -3.46
N ILE A 125 -1.31 25.97 -2.46
CA ILE A 125 -2.22 27.10 -2.61
C ILE A 125 -1.37 28.34 -2.84
N PRO A 126 -1.34 28.88 -4.07
CA PRO A 126 -0.63 30.12 -4.35
C PRO A 126 -1.30 31.27 -3.58
N GLN A 127 -0.55 32.00 -2.75
CA GLN A 127 -1.13 33.16 -2.06
C GLN A 127 -1.31 34.37 -2.98
N ASN A 128 -0.65 34.35 -4.15
CA ASN A 128 -0.57 35.46 -5.10
C ASN A 128 -1.19 35.13 -6.47
N TYR A 129 -2.31 34.43 -6.49
CA TYR A 129 -2.94 34.03 -7.75
C TYR A 129 -3.94 35.07 -8.25
N ASP A 130 -3.48 35.98 -9.12
CA ASP A 130 -4.34 36.86 -9.93
C ASP A 130 -4.21 36.58 -11.44
N ILE A 131 -5.06 35.71 -11.99
CA ILE A 131 -5.29 35.57 -13.45
C ILE A 131 -6.42 36.50 -13.90
N ALA A 132 -6.34 37.79 -13.59
CA ALA A 132 -7.14 38.89 -14.16
C ALA A 132 -8.68 38.81 -14.21
N ASN A 133 -9.36 37.78 -13.69
CA ASN A 133 -10.58 37.92 -12.87
C ASN A 133 -10.89 36.73 -11.92
N PRO A 134 -9.98 36.42 -10.99
CA PRO A 134 -10.16 35.69 -9.72
C PRO A 134 -10.53 36.63 -8.54
N ASN A 135 -11.24 37.72 -8.81
CA ASN A 135 -11.40 38.87 -7.89
C ASN A 135 -12.45 38.69 -6.78
N ALA A 136 -12.21 37.75 -5.86
CA ALA A 136 -12.65 37.91 -4.47
C ALA A 136 -11.67 37.17 -3.56
N VAL A 137 -10.48 37.74 -3.38
CA VAL A 137 -9.59 37.37 -2.28
C VAL A 137 -10.25 37.85 -0.98
N VAL A 138 -10.83 36.94 -0.21
CA VAL A 138 -11.37 37.25 1.11
C VAL A 138 -10.51 36.58 2.18
N GLN A 139 -9.76 37.44 2.86
CA GLN A 139 -9.20 37.35 4.22
C GLN A 139 -8.91 35.96 4.79
N HIS A 140 -7.61 35.67 4.95
CA HIS A 140 -7.17 34.77 6.01
C HIS A 140 -7.02 35.54 7.31
N SER A 141 -7.79 35.12 8.32
CA SER A 141 -7.48 35.43 9.71
C SER A 141 -6.09 34.87 10.02
N SER A 142 -5.32 35.63 10.78
CA SER A 142 -3.94 35.36 11.18
C SER A 142 -3.72 34.04 11.94
N ASP A 143 -4.79 33.28 12.22
CA ASP A 143 -4.81 32.28 13.27
C ASP A 143 -4.90 30.84 12.75
N SER A 144 -5.14 30.61 11.45
CA SER A 144 -5.10 29.25 10.88
C SER A 144 -4.67 29.20 9.41
N ILE A 145 -3.43 28.75 9.18
CA ILE A 145 -2.83 28.45 7.86
C ILE A 145 -3.55 27.24 7.18
N ASN A 146 -4.41 26.53 7.91
CA ASN A 146 -5.04 25.29 7.46
C ASN A 146 -6.31 25.53 6.64
N LEU A 147 -6.14 25.87 5.36
CA LEU A 147 -7.21 26.22 4.43
C LEU A 147 -7.95 25.01 3.83
N LEU A 148 -7.23 23.90 3.63
CA LEU A 148 -7.75 22.65 3.10
C LEU A 148 -7.67 21.57 4.18
N ASP A 149 -8.61 20.64 4.19
CA ASP A 149 -8.45 19.39 4.93
C ASP A 149 -7.82 18.35 4.00
N VAL A 150 -6.56 18.00 4.22
CA VAL A 150 -5.85 17.00 3.41
C VAL A 150 -5.63 15.74 4.24
N GLN A 151 -6.24 14.65 3.81
CA GLN A 151 -6.20 13.35 4.47
C GLN A 151 -5.61 12.31 3.52
N VAL A 152 -4.76 11.43 4.04
CA VAL A 152 -4.16 10.33 3.28
C VAL A 152 -4.57 9.01 3.92
N PHE A 153 -5.21 8.16 3.12
CA PHE A 153 -5.57 6.80 3.46
C PHE A 153 -4.57 5.86 2.82
N PHE A 154 -3.86 5.09 3.64
CA PHE A 154 -2.98 4.02 3.20
C PHE A 154 -3.70 2.70 3.42
N THR A 155 -3.75 1.88 2.38
CA THR A 155 -4.20 0.49 2.46
C THR A 155 -3.05 -0.42 2.05
N ALA A 156 -2.79 -1.44 2.86
CA ALA A 156 -1.79 -2.47 2.57
C ALA A 156 -2.42 -3.85 2.71
N ASN A 157 -1.96 -4.80 1.90
CA ASN A 157 -2.30 -6.22 2.01
C ASN A 157 -3.80 -6.52 1.96
N ALA A 158 -4.57 -5.80 1.14
CA ALA A 158 -5.92 -6.25 0.81
C ALA A 158 -5.81 -7.56 -0.01
N LEU A 159 -6.27 -8.68 0.54
CA LEU A 159 -6.66 -9.83 -0.28
C LEU A 159 -7.88 -9.43 -1.12
N ASP A 160 -7.96 -9.86 -2.38
CA ASP A 160 -9.13 -9.58 -3.23
C ASP A 160 -10.45 -10.13 -2.62
N THR A 161 -10.36 -11.11 -1.71
CA THR A 161 -11.47 -11.64 -0.90
C THR A 161 -11.04 -11.93 0.55
N LEU A 162 -11.83 -11.41 1.51
CA LEU A 162 -11.68 -11.56 2.96
C LEU A 162 -11.83 -13.03 3.41
N PRO A 163 -11.25 -13.41 4.58
CA PRO A 163 -10.39 -14.57 4.74
C PRO A 163 -10.86 -15.78 3.94
N HIS A 164 -10.08 -16.17 2.95
CA HIS A 164 -10.35 -17.36 2.18
C HIS A 164 -9.83 -18.60 2.92
N GLU A 165 -10.68 -19.61 3.02
CA GLU A 165 -10.28 -20.92 3.49
C GLU A 165 -9.24 -21.48 2.52
N VAL A 166 -8.02 -21.69 3.02
CA VAL A 166 -7.00 -22.41 2.27
C VAL A 166 -7.03 -23.84 2.75
N ALA A 167 -7.43 -24.73 1.86
CA ALA A 167 -7.27 -26.16 2.07
C ALA A 167 -5.94 -26.56 1.46
N LEU A 168 -5.01 -27.06 2.27
CA LEU A 168 -3.76 -27.67 1.83
C LEU A 168 -3.90 -29.18 1.91
N GLU A 169 -3.67 -29.85 0.80
CA GLU A 169 -3.59 -31.30 0.71
C GLU A 169 -2.12 -31.72 0.76
N LYS A 170 -1.76 -32.52 1.76
CA LYS A 170 -0.48 -33.23 1.83
C LYS A 170 -0.69 -34.66 1.35
N ILE A 171 -0.02 -35.03 0.27
CA ILE A 171 -0.03 -36.38 -0.30
C ILE A 171 1.32 -37.03 -0.02
N SER A 172 1.28 -38.14 0.71
CA SER A 172 2.44 -39.02 0.90
C SER A 172 2.34 -40.20 -0.08
N PHE A 173 3.38 -40.46 -0.84
CA PHE A 173 3.39 -41.51 -1.87
C PHE A 173 4.75 -42.20 -2.01
N TYR A 174 4.76 -43.28 -2.77
CA TYR A 174 5.94 -44.00 -3.22
C TYR A 174 5.94 -44.06 -4.74
N ILE A 175 7.12 -43.96 -5.34
CA ILE A 175 7.33 -44.33 -6.74
C ILE A 175 7.77 -45.79 -6.72
N LEU A 176 6.94 -46.70 -7.24
CA LEU A 176 7.24 -48.12 -7.31
C LEU A 176 8.22 -48.40 -8.45
N HIS A 177 7.94 -47.78 -9.60
CA HIS A 177 8.68 -47.94 -10.83
C HIS A 177 8.68 -46.65 -11.66
N ASP A 178 9.77 -46.41 -12.38
CA ASP A 178 9.91 -45.30 -13.33
C ASP A 178 10.69 -45.78 -14.57
N ASP A 179 9.96 -45.97 -15.67
CA ASP A 179 10.52 -46.33 -16.98
C ASP A 179 10.90 -45.10 -17.83
N THR A 180 10.68 -43.88 -17.33
CA THR A 180 11.13 -42.65 -18.00
C THR A 180 12.63 -42.42 -17.83
N GLY A 181 13.18 -42.89 -16.70
CA GLY A 181 14.58 -42.67 -16.32
C GLY A 181 14.91 -41.22 -15.95
N LYS A 182 13.89 -40.35 -15.85
CA LYS A 182 14.03 -38.92 -15.54
C LYS A 182 14.02 -38.66 -14.04
N ILE A 183 13.42 -39.55 -13.24
CA ILE A 183 13.34 -39.38 -11.80
C ILE A 183 14.62 -39.91 -11.14
N PRO A 184 15.22 -39.17 -10.18
CA PRO A 184 16.39 -39.63 -9.45
C PRO A 184 16.17 -41.00 -8.77
N LYS A 185 17.05 -41.97 -9.05
CA LYS A 185 16.94 -43.35 -8.57
C LYS A 185 16.81 -43.47 -7.04
N HIS A 186 17.38 -42.53 -6.29
CA HIS A 186 17.32 -42.53 -4.83
C HIS A 186 15.91 -42.23 -4.29
N MET A 187 15.01 -41.67 -5.11
CA MET A 187 13.63 -41.38 -4.73
C MET A 187 12.69 -42.59 -4.94
N ILE A 188 13.09 -43.55 -5.76
CA ILE A 188 12.32 -44.75 -6.04
C ILE A 188 12.24 -45.62 -4.78
N LYS A 189 11.03 -46.12 -4.47
CA LYS A 189 10.70 -46.87 -3.25
C LYS A 189 10.97 -46.14 -1.93
N THR A 190 11.13 -44.82 -1.96
CA THR A 190 11.19 -43.98 -0.76
C THR A 190 9.87 -43.24 -0.54
N THR A 191 9.59 -42.85 0.70
CA THR A 191 8.41 -42.02 1.00
C THR A 191 8.68 -40.59 0.55
N LEU A 192 7.82 -40.10 -0.33
CA LEU A 192 7.83 -38.74 -0.83
C LEU A 192 6.56 -38.03 -0.37
N ASP A 193 6.69 -36.74 -0.08
CA ASP A 193 5.59 -35.90 0.35
C ASP A 193 5.48 -34.70 -0.60
N VAL A 194 4.26 -34.38 -1.02
CA VAL A 194 3.93 -33.12 -1.70
C VAL A 194 2.83 -32.42 -0.93
N THR A 195 2.91 -31.09 -0.85
CA THR A 195 1.86 -30.25 -0.29
C THR A 195 1.38 -29.31 -1.39
N LEU A 196 0.07 -29.28 -1.61
CA LEU A 196 -0.56 -28.50 -2.67
C LEU A 196 -1.84 -27.85 -2.15
N GLU A 197 -2.21 -26.74 -2.77
CA GLU A 197 -3.54 -26.15 -2.57
C GLU A 197 -4.62 -27.08 -3.13
N SER A 198 -5.69 -27.23 -2.38
CA SER A 198 -6.83 -28.06 -2.70
C SER A 198 -8.09 -27.21 -2.81
N LYS A 199 -8.94 -27.56 -3.78
CA LYS A 199 -10.26 -26.94 -3.93
C LYS A 199 -11.25 -27.73 -3.09
N LEU A 200 -12.00 -27.02 -2.24
CA LEU A 200 -13.09 -27.62 -1.48
C LEU A 200 -14.17 -28.14 -2.44
N ASN A 201 -14.83 -29.24 -2.04
CA ASN A 201 -15.94 -29.87 -2.79
C ASN A 201 -15.58 -30.41 -4.19
N VAL A 202 -14.30 -30.72 -4.45
CA VAL A 202 -13.88 -31.37 -5.69
C VAL A 202 -13.26 -32.74 -5.36
N ILE A 203 -13.75 -33.81 -5.99
CA ILE A 203 -13.10 -35.12 -5.98
C ILE A 203 -12.06 -35.10 -7.10
N THR A 204 -10.79 -35.25 -6.74
CA THR A 204 -9.67 -35.25 -7.70
C THR A 204 -8.92 -36.56 -7.68
N ASP A 205 -8.40 -36.96 -8.83
CA ASP A 205 -7.47 -38.08 -8.95
C ASP A 205 -6.10 -37.70 -8.36
N THR A 206 -5.82 -38.22 -7.17
CA THR A 206 -4.57 -37.98 -6.43
C THR A 206 -3.35 -38.51 -7.17
N GLU A 207 -3.45 -39.65 -7.89
CA GLU A 207 -2.33 -40.21 -8.62
C GLU A 207 -1.97 -39.32 -9.80
N ARG A 208 -2.97 -38.88 -10.57
CA ARG A 208 -2.78 -37.94 -11.66
C ARG A 208 -2.14 -36.62 -11.18
N LYS A 209 -2.60 -36.07 -10.06
CA LYS A 209 -1.99 -34.86 -9.46
C LYS A 209 -0.50 -35.05 -9.17
N VAL A 210 -0.12 -36.18 -8.57
CA VAL A 210 1.30 -36.47 -8.29
C VAL A 210 2.09 -36.60 -9.59
N LYS A 211 1.55 -37.25 -10.63
CA LYS A 211 2.19 -37.33 -11.95
C LYS A 211 2.35 -35.97 -12.61
N GLU A 212 1.36 -35.08 -12.51
CA GLU A 212 1.44 -33.69 -12.98
C GLU A 212 2.54 -32.89 -12.24
N ILE A 213 2.75 -33.15 -10.95
CA ILE A 213 3.85 -32.53 -10.17
C ILE A 213 5.21 -33.07 -10.62
N LEU A 214 5.34 -34.39 -10.74
CA LEU A 214 6.57 -35.03 -11.23
C LEU A 214 6.90 -34.57 -12.66
N SER A 215 5.88 -34.43 -13.51
CA SER A 215 5.96 -33.86 -14.86
C SER A 215 6.63 -32.50 -14.89
N LYS A 216 6.12 -31.56 -14.09
CA LYS A 216 6.69 -30.20 -14.01
C LYS A 216 8.10 -30.18 -13.43
N THR A 217 8.42 -31.13 -12.53
CA THR A 217 9.70 -31.16 -11.81
C THR A 217 10.81 -31.82 -12.63
N TYR A 218 10.49 -32.88 -13.37
CA TYR A 218 11.46 -33.72 -14.07
C TYR A 218 11.25 -33.74 -15.59
N ASP A 219 10.47 -32.81 -16.12
CA ASP A 219 10.18 -32.68 -17.55
C ASP A 219 9.66 -33.98 -18.19
N ILE A 220 8.73 -34.64 -17.48
CA ILE A 220 8.05 -35.86 -17.95
C ILE A 220 6.79 -35.43 -18.72
N SER A 221 6.65 -35.84 -19.97
CA SER A 221 5.46 -35.49 -20.76
C SER A 221 4.25 -36.34 -20.37
N GLU A 222 3.03 -35.84 -20.61
CA GLU A 222 1.79 -36.52 -20.20
C GLU A 222 1.64 -37.94 -20.78
N ASN A 223 2.13 -38.18 -22.00
CA ASN A 223 2.15 -39.50 -22.62
C ASN A 223 3.12 -40.50 -21.95
N GLU A 224 3.95 -40.04 -21.01
CA GLU A 224 4.86 -40.86 -20.22
C GLU A 224 4.32 -41.16 -18.82
N PHE A 225 3.10 -40.72 -18.49
CA PHE A 225 2.50 -40.93 -17.17
C PHE A 225 2.28 -42.41 -16.84
N ASP A 226 1.99 -43.23 -17.85
CA ASP A 226 1.81 -44.68 -17.70
C ASP A 226 3.13 -45.41 -17.46
N LYS A 227 4.27 -44.76 -17.75
CA LYS A 227 5.62 -45.29 -17.46
C LYS A 227 6.03 -45.10 -16.00
N ILE A 228 5.20 -44.44 -15.19
CA ILE A 228 5.45 -44.18 -13.78
C ILE A 228 4.38 -44.89 -12.97
N GLU A 229 4.81 -45.87 -12.18
CA GLU A 229 3.94 -46.58 -11.26
C GLU A 229 4.07 -45.98 -9.86
N LEU A 230 2.95 -45.47 -9.34
CA LEU A 230 2.87 -44.80 -8.05
C LEU A 230 2.02 -45.60 -7.07
N ARG A 231 2.31 -45.44 -5.77
CA ARG A 231 1.43 -45.88 -4.69
C ARG A 231 1.20 -44.75 -3.71
N ILE A 232 -0.05 -44.31 -3.61
CA ILE A 232 -0.45 -43.34 -2.58
C ILE A 232 -0.45 -44.05 -1.22
N LYS A 233 0.29 -43.47 -0.27
CA LYS A 233 0.38 -43.97 1.11
C LYS A 233 -0.70 -43.36 1.98
N ASN A 234 -0.82 -42.04 1.92
CA ASN A 234 -1.76 -41.28 2.71
C ASN A 234 -2.06 -39.95 2.02
N VAL A 235 -3.27 -39.46 2.23
CA VAL A 235 -3.69 -38.12 1.86
C VAL A 235 -4.25 -37.47 3.11
N SER A 236 -3.68 -36.33 3.50
CA SER A 236 -4.15 -35.54 4.64
C SER A 236 -4.50 -34.14 4.16
N ILE A 237 -5.62 -33.60 4.64
CA ILE A 237 -6.04 -32.24 4.33
C ILE A 237 -5.95 -31.39 5.60
N GLY A 238 -5.21 -30.28 5.52
CA GLY A 238 -5.19 -29.23 6.52
C GLY A 238 -6.02 -28.08 6.01
N VAL A 239 -7.02 -27.66 6.77
CA VAL A 239 -7.78 -26.43 6.50
C VAL A 239 -7.29 -25.35 7.44
N GLY A 240 -6.95 -24.20 6.88
CA GLY A 240 -6.56 -23.02 7.63
C GLY A 240 -7.22 -21.78 7.03
N SER A 241 -7.32 -20.74 7.83
CA SER A 241 -7.62 -19.39 7.34
C SER A 241 -6.29 -18.68 7.09
N MET A 242 -6.06 -18.16 5.89
CA MET A 242 -5.05 -17.11 5.75
C MET A 242 -5.56 -15.87 6.46
N ILE A 243 -4.73 -15.33 7.35
CA ILE A 243 -5.04 -14.12 8.09
C ILE A 243 -4.99 -12.97 7.08
N ASP A 244 -6.08 -12.21 7.04
CA ASP A 244 -6.12 -10.94 6.33
C ASP A 244 -5.21 -9.96 7.08
N ASP A 245 -3.98 -9.77 6.59
CA ASP A 245 -3.02 -8.80 7.14
C ASP A 245 -3.33 -7.36 6.64
N HIS A 246 -4.62 -7.07 6.40
CA HIS A 246 -5.10 -5.79 5.90
C HIS A 246 -4.85 -4.69 6.93
N ALA A 247 -4.07 -3.70 6.53
CA ALA A 247 -3.80 -2.52 7.35
C ALA A 247 -4.36 -1.30 6.64
N ILE A 248 -5.22 -0.56 7.36
CA ILE A 248 -5.66 0.78 6.96
C ILE A 248 -5.04 1.78 7.92
N SER A 249 -4.44 2.84 7.39
CA SER A 249 -3.94 3.96 8.18
C SER A 249 -4.45 5.27 7.61
N LEU A 250 -4.88 6.16 8.48
CA LEU A 250 -5.25 7.54 8.15
C LEU A 250 -4.17 8.49 8.65
N SER A 251 -3.74 9.42 7.79
CA SER A 251 -2.83 10.50 8.14
C SER A 251 -3.44 11.85 7.75
N ILE A 252 -3.50 12.78 8.70
CA ILE A 252 -3.88 14.17 8.44
C ILE A 252 -2.62 14.95 8.08
N VAL A 253 -2.61 15.60 6.92
CA VAL A 253 -1.46 16.37 6.43
C VAL A 253 -1.56 17.80 6.93
N LYS A 254 -0.51 18.26 7.61
CA LYS A 254 -0.44 19.65 8.10
C LYS A 254 0.08 20.56 6.99
N PRO A 255 -0.44 21.80 6.89
CA PRO A 255 0.11 22.79 5.98
C PRO A 255 1.51 23.20 6.41
N GLN A 256 2.33 23.51 5.42
CA GLN A 256 3.66 24.10 5.56
C GLN A 256 3.69 25.41 4.77
N VAL A 257 4.48 26.37 5.25
CA VAL A 257 4.60 27.68 4.64
C VAL A 257 6.04 27.87 4.21
N TYR A 258 6.26 28.06 2.91
CA TYR A 258 7.58 28.30 2.35
C TYR A 258 7.76 29.80 2.09
N LEU A 259 8.93 30.33 2.46
CA LEU A 259 9.31 31.70 2.13
C LEU A 259 9.74 31.72 0.66
N GLN A 260 9.21 32.66 -0.11
CA GLN A 260 9.72 32.92 -1.44
C GLN A 260 11.04 33.70 -1.29
N ASP A 261 12.15 33.11 -1.76
CA ASP A 261 13.41 33.83 -1.82
C ASP A 261 13.25 34.98 -2.82
N THR A 262 13.49 36.20 -2.33
CA THR A 262 13.53 37.40 -3.15
C THR A 262 14.95 37.50 -3.70
N GLU A 263 15.13 37.20 -4.98
CA GLU A 263 16.32 37.63 -5.75
C GLU A 263 16.30 39.15 -5.96
#